data_AF-A0A9P8UFB3-F1
#
_entry.id   AF-A0A9P8UFB3-F1
#
_cell.length_a   1.000
_cell.length_b   1.000
_cell.length_c   1.000
_cell.angle_alpha   90.00
_cell.angle_beta   90.00
_cell.angle_gamma   90.00
#
_symmetry.space_group_name_H-M   'P 1'
#
loop_
_entity.id
_entity.type
_entity.pdbx_description
1 polymer ?
#
loop_
_entity_poly.entity_id
_entity_poly.type
_entity_poly.pdbx_seq_one_letter_code
_entity_poly.pdbx_strand_id
1 'polypeptide(L)'
;MQRMRLRKLQDKLVQHAIAVQFHNEEPNEWENDLKEYTIQDYEFMMSGSSATRDPFLASGERYVDDWVIRRALNGVHLGKLQAPIVVPAPWNTSKDSLPIGEIRSQHAAQVLVKGFQERLLMATLGGFFLVGPMWLMVKLNDQTTSLITTTVFVVAFGLLMASTLDKPKEVMSSTAAYAAVLVVFVGLGTTDSA
;
A
#
# COMPACT_ATOMS: atom_id res chain seq x y z
N MET A 1 12.90 4.72 -14.94
CA MET A 1 14.38 4.61 -14.97
C MET A 1 14.92 3.55 -14.00
N GLN A 2 14.58 3.58 -12.71
CA GLN A 2 15.14 2.66 -11.69
C GLN A 2 15.03 1.16 -12.03
N ARG A 3 13.90 0.69 -12.59
CA ARG A 3 13.72 -0.73 -12.97
C ARG A 3 14.62 -1.20 -14.11
N MET A 4 14.90 -0.32 -15.07
CA MET A 4 15.82 -0.64 -16.17
C MET A 4 17.26 -0.74 -15.65
N ARG A 5 17.63 0.11 -14.69
CA ARG A 5 18.94 0.05 -14.01
C ARG A 5 19.10 -1.24 -13.21
N LEU A 6 18.09 -1.63 -12.42
CA LEU A 6 18.09 -2.90 -11.67
C LEU A 6 18.25 -4.11 -12.59
N ARG A 7 17.52 -4.16 -13.72
CA ARG A 7 17.69 -5.23 -14.71
C ARG A 7 19.09 -5.28 -15.31
N LYS A 8 19.65 -4.11 -15.64
CA LYS A 8 21.00 -4.01 -16.17
C LYS A 8 22.04 -4.51 -15.14
N LEU A 9 21.86 -4.18 -13.86
CA LEU A 9 22.72 -4.67 -12.78
C LEU A 9 22.56 -6.18 -12.58
N GLN A 10 21.35 -6.72 -12.61
CA GLN A 10 21.13 -8.17 -12.53
C GLN A 10 21.79 -8.94 -13.68
N ASP A 11 21.67 -8.44 -14.91
CA ASP A 11 22.32 -9.04 -16.08
C ASP A 11 23.85 -9.07 -15.92
N LYS A 12 24.45 -7.97 -15.44
CA LYS A 12 25.89 -7.92 -15.12
C LYS A 12 26.28 -8.92 -14.01
N LEU A 13 25.53 -8.96 -12.91
CA LEU A 13 25.83 -9.85 -11.78
C LEU A 13 25.72 -11.33 -12.18
N VAL A 14 24.76 -11.69 -13.02
CA VAL A 14 24.63 -13.06 -13.55
C VAL A 14 25.84 -13.40 -14.42
N GLN A 15 26.30 -12.49 -15.29
CA GLN A 15 27.51 -12.69 -16.10
C GLN A 15 28.76 -12.88 -15.22
N HIS A 16 28.91 -12.05 -14.19
CA HIS A 16 30.01 -12.15 -13.25
C HIS A 16 29.98 -13.47 -12.46
N ALA A 17 28.80 -13.90 -12.00
CA ALA A 17 28.64 -15.18 -11.29
C ALA A 17 29.04 -16.37 -12.18
N ILE A 18 28.70 -16.33 -13.47
CA ILE A 18 29.12 -17.35 -14.45
C ILE A 18 30.64 -17.30 -14.67
N ALA A 19 31.25 -16.11 -14.76
CA ALA A 19 32.69 -15.96 -14.90
C ALA A 19 33.45 -16.56 -13.71
N VAL A 20 33.01 -16.26 -12.47
CA VAL A 20 33.59 -16.84 -11.26
C VAL A 20 33.41 -18.36 -11.24
N GLN A 21 32.21 -18.86 -11.58
CA GLN A 21 31.89 -20.29 -11.48
C GLN A 21 32.59 -21.15 -12.54
N PHE A 22 32.70 -20.67 -13.78
CA PHE A 22 33.17 -21.49 -14.91
C PHE A 22 34.54 -21.09 -15.43
N HIS A 23 34.93 -19.82 -15.32
CA HIS A 23 36.22 -19.32 -15.78
C HIS A 23 37.22 -19.17 -14.62
N ASN A 24 36.77 -19.25 -13.37
CA ASN A 24 37.60 -19.07 -12.16
C ASN A 24 38.34 -17.72 -12.17
N GLU A 25 37.75 -16.74 -12.86
CA GLU A 25 38.24 -15.37 -13.00
C GLU A 25 37.34 -14.45 -12.19
N GLU A 26 37.95 -13.59 -11.37
CA GLU A 26 37.21 -12.53 -10.68
C GLU A 26 37.04 -11.34 -11.65
N PRO A 27 35.80 -10.94 -11.99
CA PRO A 27 35.59 -9.86 -12.92
C PRO A 27 36.04 -8.52 -12.34
N ASN A 28 36.77 -7.76 -13.17
CA ASN A 28 37.10 -6.38 -12.86
C ASN A 28 35.79 -5.59 -12.67
N GLU A 29 35.57 -5.05 -11.47
CA GLU A 29 34.37 -4.31 -11.01
C GLU A 29 33.28 -5.11 -10.26
N TRP A 30 33.47 -6.41 -9.99
CA TRP A 30 32.51 -7.23 -9.21
C TRP A 30 32.09 -6.57 -7.88
N GLU A 31 33.06 -6.10 -7.09
CA GLU A 31 32.80 -5.47 -5.80
C GLU A 31 32.03 -4.14 -5.91
N ASN A 32 32.31 -3.35 -6.96
CA ASN A 32 31.61 -2.09 -7.22
C ASN A 32 30.17 -2.32 -7.68
N ASP A 33 29.94 -3.29 -8.58
CA ASP A 33 28.59 -3.64 -9.04
C ASP A 33 27.76 -4.22 -7.87
N LEU A 34 28.35 -5.05 -7.00
CA LEU A 34 27.70 -5.53 -5.76
C LEU A 34 27.40 -4.42 -4.77
N LYS A 35 28.32 -3.46 -4.61
CA LYS A 35 28.14 -2.30 -3.75
C LYS A 35 27.02 -1.40 -4.27
N GLU A 36 26.95 -1.17 -5.58
CA GLU A 36 25.85 -0.44 -6.21
C GLU A 36 24.51 -1.18 -6.01
N TYR A 37 24.53 -2.51 -6.08
CA TYR A 37 23.35 -3.35 -5.86
C TYR A 37 22.85 -3.33 -4.40
N THR A 38 23.78 -3.35 -3.43
CA THR A 38 23.46 -3.38 -1.99
C THR A 38 23.12 -2.02 -1.39
N ILE A 39 23.66 -0.92 -1.94
CA ILE A 39 23.38 0.44 -1.46
C ILE A 39 21.94 0.88 -1.79
N GLN A 40 21.29 0.27 -2.78
CA GLN A 40 19.97 0.71 -3.26
C GLN A 40 18.79 0.21 -2.40
N ASP A 41 18.92 0.31 -1.07
CA ASP A 41 17.97 0.03 0.02
C ASP A 41 17.94 -1.42 0.52
N TYR A 42 18.75 -1.71 1.54
CA TYR A 42 18.65 -2.92 2.37
C TYR A 42 17.22 -3.14 2.92
N GLU A 43 16.50 -2.06 3.26
CA GLU A 43 15.09 -2.13 3.67
C GLU A 43 14.17 -2.59 2.51
N PHE A 44 14.48 -2.19 1.27
CA PHE A 44 13.74 -2.65 0.10
C PHE A 44 14.05 -4.13 -0.22
N MET A 45 15.30 -4.56 -0.03
CA MET A 45 15.67 -5.99 -0.10
C MET A 45 14.96 -6.81 0.99
N MET A 46 14.91 -6.30 2.22
CA MET A 46 14.27 -6.98 3.34
C MET A 46 12.75 -7.12 3.12
N SER A 47 12.08 -6.06 2.67
CA SER A 47 10.65 -6.12 2.34
C SER A 47 10.35 -6.99 1.11
N GLY A 48 11.26 -7.03 0.13
CA GLY A 48 11.15 -7.88 -1.06
C GLY A 48 11.38 -9.37 -0.81
N SER A 49 12.23 -9.72 0.17
CA SER A 49 12.55 -11.12 0.53
C SER A 49 11.35 -11.91 1.07
N SER A 50 10.41 -11.21 1.71
CA SER A 50 9.17 -11.81 2.24
C SER A 50 8.08 -11.96 1.16
N ALA A 51 8.29 -11.39 -0.03
CA ALA A 51 7.36 -11.55 -1.13
C ALA A 51 7.48 -12.97 -1.70
N THR A 52 6.36 -13.56 -2.12
CA THR A 52 6.34 -14.85 -2.84
C THR A 52 7.28 -14.88 -4.04
N ARG A 53 7.63 -13.70 -4.59
CA ARG A 53 8.53 -13.53 -5.71
C ARG A 53 9.57 -12.45 -5.40
N ASP A 54 10.69 -12.87 -4.82
CA ASP A 54 11.82 -11.99 -4.50
C ASP A 54 12.41 -11.37 -5.79
N PRO A 55 12.33 -10.04 -5.98
CA PRO A 55 12.84 -9.39 -7.19
C PRO A 55 14.37 -9.38 -7.29
N PHE A 56 15.10 -9.72 -6.22
CA PHE A 56 16.56 -9.74 -6.16
C PHE A 56 17.14 -11.13 -6.46
N LEU A 57 16.35 -12.18 -6.32
CA LEU A 57 16.74 -13.54 -6.65
C LEU A 57 16.51 -13.83 -8.15
N ALA A 58 17.59 -14.14 -8.88
CA ALA A 58 17.51 -14.69 -10.23
C ALA A 58 17.28 -16.20 -10.16
N SER A 59 16.16 -16.69 -10.72
CA SER A 59 15.82 -18.12 -10.71
C SER A 59 15.35 -18.59 -12.08
N GLY A 60 15.79 -19.79 -12.49
CA GLY A 60 15.34 -20.43 -13.74
C GLY A 60 13.83 -20.70 -13.81
N GLU A 61 13.13 -20.70 -12.68
CA GLU A 61 11.67 -20.85 -12.63
C GLU A 61 10.91 -19.68 -13.29
N ARG A 62 11.61 -18.56 -13.52
CA ARG A 62 11.05 -17.33 -14.09
C ARG A 62 11.52 -17.22 -15.53
N TYR A 63 10.56 -17.14 -16.45
CA TYR A 63 10.83 -17.03 -17.89
C TYR A 63 11.91 -15.98 -18.26
N VAL A 64 11.84 -14.79 -17.67
CA VAL A 64 12.78 -13.70 -17.98
C VAL A 64 14.17 -13.99 -17.42
N ASP A 65 14.26 -14.51 -16.20
CA ASP A 65 15.53 -14.79 -15.54
C ASP A 65 16.20 -16.02 -16.19
N ASP A 66 15.43 -17.06 -16.52
CA ASP A 66 15.87 -18.21 -17.32
C ASP A 66 16.42 -17.78 -18.68
N TRP A 67 15.73 -16.86 -19.36
CA TRP A 67 16.24 -16.31 -20.61
C TRP A 67 17.56 -15.55 -20.43
N VAL A 68 17.69 -14.72 -19.38
CA VAL A 68 18.95 -13.99 -19.08
C VAL A 68 20.08 -14.97 -18.76
N ILE A 69 19.83 -15.97 -17.91
CA ILE A 69 20.80 -16.99 -17.52
C ILE A 69 21.23 -17.81 -18.74
N ARG A 70 20.29 -18.32 -19.54
CA ARG A 70 20.59 -19.08 -20.76
C ARG A 70 21.38 -18.25 -21.77
N ARG A 71 21.05 -16.97 -21.90
CA ARG A 71 21.79 -16.04 -22.77
C ARG A 71 23.22 -15.86 -22.28
N ALA A 72 23.42 -15.69 -20.98
CA ALA A 72 24.74 -15.54 -20.38
C ALA A 72 25.57 -16.83 -20.41
N LEU A 73 24.92 -18.00 -20.32
CA LEU A 73 25.55 -19.32 -20.46
C LEU A 73 25.81 -19.71 -21.93
N ASN A 74 25.34 -18.92 -22.90
CA ASN A 74 25.46 -19.26 -24.31
C ASN A 74 26.94 -19.23 -24.74
N GLY A 75 27.50 -20.39 -25.07
CA GLY A 75 28.92 -20.57 -25.39
C GLY A 75 29.78 -21.12 -24.25
N VAL A 76 29.24 -21.25 -23.03
CA VAL A 76 29.94 -21.89 -21.90
C VAL A 76 29.82 -23.41 -22.03
N HIS A 77 30.94 -24.13 -21.97
CA HIS A 77 30.93 -25.59 -21.93
C HIS A 77 30.52 -26.07 -20.54
N LEU A 78 29.21 -26.25 -20.37
CA LEU A 78 28.62 -26.88 -19.20
C LEU A 78 29.08 -28.34 -19.21
N GLY A 79 30.07 -28.69 -18.38
CA GLY A 79 30.51 -30.06 -18.19
C GLY A 79 29.42 -30.95 -17.58
N LYS A 80 29.80 -31.96 -16.78
CA LYS A 80 28.81 -32.75 -16.02
C LYS A 80 28.15 -31.87 -14.96
N LEU A 81 27.05 -31.21 -15.31
CA LEU A 81 26.17 -30.55 -14.35
C LEU A 81 25.63 -31.60 -13.37
N GLN A 82 25.50 -31.21 -12.10
CA GLN A 82 24.75 -32.00 -11.14
C GLN A 82 23.31 -32.15 -11.62
N ALA A 83 22.67 -33.28 -11.26
CA ALA A 83 21.29 -33.54 -11.62
C ALA A 83 20.41 -32.35 -11.19
N PRO A 84 19.47 -31.90 -12.03
CA PRO A 84 18.65 -30.74 -11.73
C PRO A 84 17.86 -30.96 -10.43
N ILE A 85 17.89 -29.96 -9.55
CA ILE A 85 17.02 -29.94 -8.36
C ILE A 85 15.59 -29.75 -8.87
N VAL A 86 14.71 -30.72 -8.58
CA VAL A 86 13.30 -30.62 -8.95
C VAL A 86 12.63 -29.65 -7.99
N VAL A 87 12.34 -28.45 -8.47
CA VAL A 87 11.60 -27.46 -7.68
C VAL A 87 10.10 -27.63 -8.00
N PRO A 88 9.23 -27.82 -7.00
CA PRO A 88 7.81 -28.13 -7.20
C PRO A 88 6.95 -26.93 -7.63
N ALA A 89 7.55 -25.81 -8.02
CA ALA A 89 6.83 -24.60 -8.44
C ALA A 89 6.45 -24.67 -9.92
N PRO A 90 5.27 -24.13 -10.33
CA PRO A 90 4.93 -24.02 -11.74
C PRO A 90 5.93 -23.09 -12.44
N TRP A 91 6.61 -23.62 -13.46
CA TRP A 91 7.50 -22.84 -14.32
C TRP A 91 6.68 -21.76 -15.04
N ASN A 92 7.09 -20.50 -14.92
CA ASN A 92 6.38 -19.42 -15.60
C ASN A 92 6.60 -19.56 -17.11
N THR A 93 5.51 -19.58 -17.87
CA THR A 93 5.60 -19.52 -19.34
C THR A 93 5.75 -18.06 -19.79
N SER A 94 6.16 -17.81 -21.04
CA SER A 94 6.19 -16.47 -21.64
C SER A 94 4.89 -15.66 -21.43
N LYS A 95 3.73 -16.34 -21.41
CA LYS A 95 2.42 -15.73 -21.16
C LYS A 95 2.24 -15.20 -19.73
N ASP A 96 2.98 -15.78 -18.77
CA ASP A 96 2.96 -15.44 -17.35
C ASP A 96 4.21 -14.63 -16.95
N SER A 97 4.90 -14.04 -17.95
CA SER A 97 6.12 -13.27 -17.72
C SER A 97 5.79 -11.90 -17.12
N LEU A 98 5.72 -11.89 -15.79
CA LEU A 98 5.50 -10.69 -15.00
C LEU A 98 6.75 -9.80 -14.99
N PRO A 99 6.62 -8.48 -15.21
CA PRO A 99 7.74 -7.57 -15.11
C PRO A 99 8.23 -7.47 -13.66
N ILE A 100 9.55 -7.49 -13.45
CA ILE A 100 10.19 -7.27 -12.14
C ILE A 100 9.57 -6.05 -11.41
N GLY A 101 9.03 -6.29 -10.21
CA GLY A 101 8.37 -5.29 -9.37
C GLY A 101 6.88 -5.07 -9.67
N GLU A 102 6.15 -6.10 -10.09
CA GLU A 102 4.71 -6.03 -10.40
C GLU A 102 3.77 -5.85 -9.18
N ILE A 103 4.26 -5.31 -8.08
CA ILE A 103 3.43 -5.04 -6.89
C ILE A 103 2.63 -3.71 -7.08
N ARG A 104 2.87 -2.95 -8.16
CA ARG A 104 2.19 -1.66 -8.39
C ARG A 104 0.74 -1.78 -8.91
N SER A 105 0.40 -2.76 -9.74
CA SER A 105 -0.95 -2.81 -10.34
C SER A 105 -1.99 -3.33 -9.34
N GLN A 106 -1.64 -4.34 -8.56
CA GLN A 106 -2.57 -4.97 -7.62
C GLN A 106 -2.89 -4.07 -6.42
N HIS A 107 -1.89 -3.35 -5.89
CA HIS A 107 -2.11 -2.43 -4.78
C HIS A 107 -2.62 -1.05 -5.20
N ALA A 108 -2.40 -0.60 -6.45
CA ALA A 108 -2.90 0.72 -6.89
C ALA A 108 -4.44 0.80 -6.89
N ALA A 109 -5.12 -0.26 -7.35
CA ALA A 109 -6.58 -0.30 -7.32
C ALA A 109 -7.12 -0.34 -5.88
N GLN A 110 -6.49 -1.13 -5.00
CA GLN A 110 -6.89 -1.22 -3.60
C GLN A 110 -6.64 0.07 -2.82
N VAL A 111 -5.56 0.79 -3.11
CA VAL A 111 -5.27 2.09 -2.48
C VAL A 111 -6.28 3.15 -2.92
N LEU A 112 -6.67 3.15 -4.20
CA LEU A 112 -7.71 4.06 -4.70
C LEU A 112 -9.07 3.76 -4.05
N VAL A 113 -9.47 2.49 -4.00
CA VAL A 113 -10.77 2.06 -3.46
C VAL A 113 -10.86 2.28 -1.95
N LYS A 114 -9.81 1.94 -1.19
CA LYS A 114 -9.78 2.17 0.27
C LYS A 114 -9.88 3.65 0.62
N GLY A 115 -9.09 4.49 -0.06
CA GLY A 115 -9.16 5.94 0.15
C GLY A 115 -10.52 6.54 -0.22
N PHE A 116 -11.20 6.01 -1.24
CA PHE A 116 -12.56 6.44 -1.58
C PHE A 116 -13.58 5.96 -0.54
N GLN A 117 -13.46 4.72 -0.06
CA GLN A 117 -14.36 4.15 0.95
C GLN A 117 -14.27 4.89 2.28
N GLU A 118 -13.06 5.26 2.72
CA GLU A 118 -12.86 6.08 3.93
C GLU A 118 -13.50 7.46 3.81
N ARG A 119 -13.32 8.12 2.65
CA ARG A 119 -13.94 9.43 2.38
C ARG A 119 -15.46 9.34 2.32
N LEU A 120 -15.99 8.29 1.71
CA LEU A 120 -17.43 8.04 1.65
C LEU A 120 -17.98 7.78 3.06
N LEU A 121 -17.32 6.95 3.86
CA LEU A 121 -17.71 6.69 5.24
C LEU A 121 -17.75 7.99 6.06
N MET A 122 -16.71 8.83 5.93
CA MET A 122 -16.64 10.13 6.59
C MET A 122 -17.73 11.09 6.15
N ALA A 123 -17.97 11.21 4.84
CA ALA A 123 -19.03 12.06 4.31
C ALA A 123 -20.42 11.57 4.75
N THR A 124 -20.62 10.25 4.80
CA THR A 124 -21.91 9.65 5.20
C THR A 124 -22.14 9.81 6.69
N LEU A 125 -21.13 9.55 7.53
CA LEU A 125 -21.19 9.79 8.97
C LEU A 125 -21.46 11.26 9.26
N GLY A 126 -20.69 12.19 8.69
CA GLY A 126 -20.89 13.63 8.89
C GLY A 126 -22.25 14.12 8.39
N GLY A 127 -22.71 13.64 7.23
CA GLY A 127 -24.03 13.98 6.68
C GLY A 127 -25.17 13.46 7.54
N PHE A 128 -25.11 12.20 7.98
CA PHE A 128 -26.09 11.61 8.90
C PHE A 128 -26.13 12.37 10.22
N PHE A 129 -24.96 12.80 10.72
CA PHE A 129 -24.86 13.54 11.96
C PHE A 129 -25.41 14.96 11.86
N LEU A 130 -25.28 15.64 10.71
CA LEU A 130 -25.85 16.97 10.49
C LEU A 130 -27.37 16.93 10.22
N VAL A 131 -27.82 15.98 9.41
CA VAL A 131 -29.23 15.87 9.01
C VAL A 131 -30.08 15.19 10.08
N GLY A 132 -29.51 14.26 10.85
CA GLY A 132 -30.18 13.51 11.91
C GLY A 132 -30.97 14.38 12.90
N PRO A 133 -30.33 15.35 13.59
CA PRO A 133 -31.01 16.21 14.55
C PRO A 133 -32.05 17.13 13.89
N MET A 134 -31.83 17.57 12.65
CA MET A 134 -32.81 18.36 11.90
C MET A 134 -34.07 17.55 11.59
N TRP A 135 -33.92 16.29 11.17
CA TRP A 135 -35.04 15.37 10.96
C TRP A 135 -35.77 15.02 12.26
N LEU A 136 -35.01 14.87 13.34
CA LEU A 136 -35.54 14.47 14.63
C LEU A 136 -36.32 15.61 15.31
N MET A 137 -35.87 16.85 15.17
CA MET A 137 -36.59 18.06 15.62
C MET A 137 -37.97 18.21 14.99
N VAL A 138 -38.12 17.89 13.69
CA VAL A 138 -39.43 17.97 13.02
C VAL A 138 -40.44 16.98 13.59
N LYS A 139 -39.99 15.87 14.18
CA LYS A 139 -40.86 14.80 14.67
C LYS A 139 -41.18 14.88 16.16
N LEU A 140 -40.34 15.53 16.94
CA LEU A 140 -40.47 15.59 18.40
C LEU A 140 -40.83 17.00 18.83
N ASN A 141 -42.14 17.22 18.96
CA ASN A 141 -42.76 18.49 19.34
C ASN A 141 -42.64 18.78 20.85
N ASP A 142 -41.54 18.34 21.47
CA ASP A 142 -41.32 18.38 22.91
C ASP A 142 -39.91 18.90 23.24
N GLN A 143 -39.86 19.99 24.01
CA GLN A 143 -38.67 20.80 24.25
C GLN A 143 -37.56 20.02 24.94
N THR A 144 -37.93 19.10 25.84
CA THR A 144 -37.01 18.22 26.56
C THR A 144 -36.33 17.20 25.65
N THR A 145 -37.03 16.70 24.64
CA THR A 145 -36.48 15.67 23.76
C THR A 145 -35.45 16.24 22.78
N SER A 146 -35.64 17.49 22.33
CA SER A 146 -34.67 18.20 21.49
C SER A 146 -33.33 18.45 22.20
N LEU A 147 -33.37 18.83 23.47
CA LEU A 147 -32.17 19.11 24.27
C LEU A 147 -31.37 17.82 24.57
N ILE A 148 -32.07 16.73 24.89
CA ILE A 148 -31.44 15.44 25.17
C ILE A 148 -30.78 14.88 23.91
N THR A 149 -31.48 14.92 22.76
CA THR A 149 -30.96 14.37 21.52
C THR A 149 -29.77 15.15 20.96
N THR A 150 -29.77 16.48 21.06
CA THR A 150 -28.61 17.28 20.67
C THR A 150 -27.39 17.02 21.54
N THR A 151 -27.57 16.87 22.86
CA THR A 151 -26.45 16.55 23.77
C THR A 151 -25.84 15.18 23.47
N VAL A 152 -26.68 14.16 23.28
CA VAL A 152 -26.23 12.80 22.91
C VAL A 152 -25.52 12.79 21.56
N PHE A 153 -26.05 13.53 20.57
CA PHE A 153 -25.40 13.65 19.28
C PHE A 153 -24.03 14.36 19.41
N VAL A 154 -23.94 15.54 20.01
CA VAL A 154 -22.64 16.25 20.15
C VAL A 154 -21.58 15.38 20.83
N VAL A 155 -21.93 14.65 21.89
CA VAL A 155 -21.01 13.76 22.59
C VAL A 155 -20.55 12.60 21.69
N ALA A 156 -21.47 11.94 20.99
CA ALA A 156 -21.12 10.86 20.06
C ALA A 156 -20.25 11.34 18.89
N PHE A 157 -20.51 12.54 18.34
CA PHE A 157 -19.65 13.14 17.33
C PHE A 157 -18.24 13.42 17.84
N GLY A 158 -18.13 14.01 19.04
CA GLY A 158 -16.85 14.30 19.67
C GLY A 158 -16.01 13.04 19.87
N LEU A 159 -16.64 11.94 20.31
CA LEU A 159 -16.01 10.62 20.46
C LEU A 159 -15.53 10.04 19.12
N LEU A 160 -16.36 10.12 18.07
CA LEU A 160 -15.98 9.68 16.72
C LEU A 160 -14.81 10.49 16.16
N MET A 161 -14.85 11.82 16.32
CA MET A 161 -13.77 12.70 15.84
C MET A 161 -12.48 12.51 16.64
N ALA A 162 -12.57 12.30 17.96
CA ALA A 162 -11.41 11.97 18.80
C ALA A 162 -10.74 10.65 18.40
N SER A 163 -11.52 9.70 17.87
CA SER A 163 -11.00 8.41 17.40
C SER A 163 -10.40 8.48 16.00
N THR A 164 -10.74 9.49 15.19
CA THR A 164 -10.33 9.53 13.78
C THR A 164 -9.33 10.63 13.41
N LEU A 165 -9.09 11.60 14.28
CA LEU A 165 -8.10 12.65 14.07
C LEU A 165 -6.92 12.45 15.00
N ASP A 166 -5.72 12.32 14.43
CA ASP A 166 -4.46 12.20 15.18
C ASP A 166 -4.07 13.50 15.91
N LYS A 167 -4.68 14.64 15.54
CA LYS A 167 -4.37 15.96 16.10
C LYS A 167 -5.52 16.48 16.98
N PRO A 168 -5.30 16.66 18.29
CA PRO A 168 -6.36 17.06 19.22
C PRO A 168 -6.93 18.46 18.94
N LYS A 169 -6.15 19.37 18.34
CA LYS A 169 -6.59 20.74 18.00
C LYS A 169 -7.69 20.76 16.94
N GLU A 170 -7.62 19.86 15.96
CA GLU A 170 -8.60 19.77 14.87
C GLU A 170 -9.93 19.17 15.37
N VAL A 171 -9.86 18.23 16.33
CA VAL A 171 -11.04 17.66 17.01
C VAL A 171 -11.83 18.72 17.78
N MET A 172 -11.13 19.55 18.57
CA MET A 172 -11.78 20.61 19.36
C MET A 172 -12.49 21.63 18.47
N SER A 173 -11.82 22.08 17.41
CA SER A 173 -12.40 23.06 16.48
C SER A 173 -13.62 22.51 15.74
N SER A 174 -13.57 21.24 15.30
CA SER A 174 -14.69 20.61 14.59
C SER A 174 -15.88 20.36 15.52
N THR A 175 -15.64 19.88 16.74
CA THR A 175 -16.69 19.64 17.73
C THR A 175 -17.36 20.94 18.15
N ALA A 176 -16.60 22.03 18.35
CA ALA A 176 -17.13 23.34 18.67
C ALA A 176 -18.01 23.92 17.55
N ALA A 177 -17.57 23.80 16.29
CA ALA A 177 -18.35 24.24 15.14
C ALA A 177 -19.67 23.45 15.03
N TYR A 178 -19.62 22.12 15.23
CA TYR A 178 -20.80 21.27 15.18
C TYR A 178 -21.79 21.57 16.33
N ALA A 179 -21.29 21.76 17.56
CA ALA A 179 -22.11 22.14 18.70
C ALA A 179 -22.81 23.49 18.48
N ALA A 180 -22.12 24.48 17.92
CA ALA A 180 -22.70 25.79 17.62
C ALA A 180 -23.89 25.69 16.65
N VAL A 181 -23.77 24.89 15.59
CA VAL A 181 -24.85 24.66 14.62
C VAL A 181 -26.07 24.03 15.30
N LEU A 182 -25.88 22.99 16.12
CA LEU A 182 -26.99 22.36 16.83
C LEU A 182 -27.66 23.28 17.84
N VAL A 183 -26.88 24.06 18.58
CA VAL A 183 -27.43 25.02 19.56
C VAL A 183 -28.31 26.07 18.88
N VAL A 184 -27.94 26.54 17.68
CA VAL A 184 -28.79 27.46 16.90
C VAL A 184 -30.11 26.79 16.52
N PHE A 185 -30.08 25.55 16.04
CA PHE A 185 -31.31 24.81 15.71
C PHE A 185 -32.20 24.58 16.94
N VAL A 186 -31.61 24.29 18.10
CA VAL A 186 -32.36 24.16 19.36
C VAL A 186 -32.98 25.48 19.76
N GLY A 187 -32.22 26.58 19.70
CA GLY A 187 -32.72 27.91 20.02
C GLY A 187 -33.91 28.31 19.16
N LEU A 188 -33.85 28.08 17.85
CA LEU A 188 -34.93 28.43 16.91
C LEU A 188 -36.20 27.59 17.13
N GLY A 189 -36.07 26.30 17.43
CA GLY A 189 -37.23 25.45 17.71
C GLY A 189 -37.99 25.84 18.98
N THR A 190 -37.33 26.49 19.95
CA THR A 190 -37.99 26.95 21.18
C THR A 190 -38.79 28.25 21.00
N THR A 191 -38.42 29.09 20.02
CA THR A 191 -39.11 30.37 19.76
C THR A 191 -40.46 30.23 19.06
N ASP A 192 -40.69 29.16 18.30
CA ASP A 192 -42.00 28.91 17.65
C ASP A 192 -43.06 28.35 18.61
N SER A 193 -42.66 27.99 19.86
CA SER A 193 -43.55 27.43 20.89
C SER A 193 -43.96 28.45 21.98
N ALA A 194 -43.67 29.75 21.77
CA ALA A 194 -44.04 30.85 22.67
C ALA A 194 -45.06 31.78 21.99
#